data_AF-B8FVU6-F1
#
_entry.id   AF-B8FVU6-F1
#
_cell.length_a   1.000
_cell.length_b   1.000
_cell.length_c   1.000
_cell.angle_alpha   90.00
_cell.angle_beta   90.00
_cell.angle_gamma   90.00
#
_symmetry.space_group_name_H-M   'P 1'
#
loop_
_entity.id
_entity.type
_entity.pdbx_description
1 polymer ?
#
loop_
_entity_poly.entity_id
_entity_poly.type
_entity_poly.pdbx_seq_one_letter_code
_entity_poly.pdbx_strand_id
1 'polypeptide(L)'
;MKSDAAEYLDKKLWKEITLPQTYEELLLALSKDELQDISRHYGFRNISSLKKKDLVHYLVQQLPCRITQELKLMDEHRYLFLKQFVSEDNKVFQAVLADNYDHKLVNYWRKTGLVLSGSSQGQKVLFMPSELQDVFQTLEHDAALQSKLKQNTEWLGLTYGMLYYYGAMGHMTILSKLEELTGVRPDYQEFHTILLRGGEYYDAPRRDSYGYWAHQNVPDVDALLKEQRARIDVDYYRFSKSKLLKAGAPDYFDDTPAFQRLHDYFSTHYQMTEKEAKDLAAECQHIVNQINEPSAIFDLLKTTIEFPNVESVQHLADVIMFFWNNTRQWALKGHSPAELGTGANPGLSSQPKNLHIPFDTDLPFATPAVRPAPSGQTLGSSHSKSSNPTVIDLKTRQKIGRNDPCPCGSGKKFKHCCGGL
;
A
#
# COMPACT_ATOMS: atom_id res chain seq x y z
N MET A 1 -24.96 10.04 -7.30
CA MET A 1 -23.74 9.95 -8.13
C MET A 1 -22.63 9.07 -7.54
N LYS A 2 -22.03 9.36 -6.37
CA LYS A 2 -21.05 8.42 -5.75
C LYS A 2 -21.69 7.11 -5.24
N SER A 3 -22.95 7.16 -4.79
CA SER A 3 -23.72 5.97 -4.37
C SER A 3 -23.94 4.97 -5.50
N ASP A 4 -24.28 5.47 -6.69
CA ASP A 4 -24.76 4.65 -7.80
C ASP A 4 -23.61 3.89 -8.47
N ALA A 5 -22.43 4.49 -8.52
CA ALA A 5 -21.21 3.85 -9.03
C ALA A 5 -20.69 2.76 -8.08
N ALA A 6 -20.73 3.00 -6.77
CA ALA A 6 -20.36 2.00 -5.77
C ALA A 6 -21.32 0.81 -5.78
N GLU A 7 -22.62 1.06 -5.86
CA GLU A 7 -23.64 0.01 -5.94
C GLU A 7 -23.54 -0.81 -7.23
N TYR A 8 -23.27 -0.15 -8.37
CA TYR A 8 -23.01 -0.84 -9.64
C TYR A 8 -21.76 -1.74 -9.55
N LEU A 9 -20.67 -1.23 -8.97
CA LEU A 9 -19.44 -1.99 -8.81
C LEU A 9 -19.64 -3.19 -7.87
N ASP A 10 -20.39 -3.01 -6.78
CA ASP A 10 -20.72 -4.09 -5.85
C ASP A 10 -21.51 -5.21 -6.56
N LYS A 11 -22.56 -4.85 -7.31
CA LYS A 11 -23.33 -5.80 -8.13
C LYS A 11 -22.48 -6.53 -9.18
N LYS A 12 -21.47 -5.86 -9.75
CA LYS A 12 -20.55 -6.46 -10.72
C LYS A 12 -19.61 -7.49 -10.08
N LEU A 13 -19.11 -7.20 -8.87
CA LEU A 13 -18.15 -8.04 -8.16
C LEU A 13 -18.80 -9.26 -7.48
N TRP A 14 -20.01 -9.11 -6.95
CA TRP A 14 -20.61 -10.09 -6.04
C TRP A 14 -21.83 -10.79 -6.63
N LYS A 15 -21.66 -11.42 -7.79
CA LYS A 15 -22.73 -12.24 -8.40
C LYS A 15 -22.96 -13.51 -7.59
N GLU A 16 -24.20 -13.94 -7.46
CA GLU A 16 -24.53 -15.23 -6.82
C GLU A 16 -23.84 -16.39 -7.55
N ILE A 17 -23.18 -17.24 -6.76
CA ILE A 17 -22.46 -18.43 -7.23
C ILE A 17 -22.77 -19.63 -6.33
N THR A 18 -22.69 -20.82 -6.90
CA THR A 18 -22.84 -22.09 -6.18
C THR A 18 -21.52 -22.82 -6.26
N LEU A 19 -20.94 -23.23 -5.14
CA LEU A 19 -19.66 -23.94 -5.11
C LEU A 19 -19.90 -25.40 -4.67
N PRO A 20 -19.20 -26.39 -5.27
CA PRO A 20 -18.12 -26.26 -6.25
C PRO A 20 -18.61 -25.99 -7.68
N GLN A 21 -17.81 -25.24 -8.46
CA GLN A 21 -18.02 -24.97 -9.88
C GLN A 21 -16.70 -25.17 -10.62
N THR A 22 -16.79 -25.61 -11.87
CA THR A 22 -15.63 -25.73 -12.77
C THR A 22 -15.09 -24.36 -13.15
N TYR A 23 -13.80 -24.27 -13.52
CA TYR A 23 -13.24 -23.01 -13.98
C TYR A 23 -13.98 -22.41 -15.18
N GLU A 24 -14.49 -23.27 -16.07
CA GLU A 24 -15.28 -22.84 -17.23
C GLU A 24 -16.59 -22.15 -16.82
N GLU A 25 -17.34 -22.72 -15.89
CA GLU A 25 -18.60 -22.14 -15.38
C GLU A 25 -18.36 -20.77 -14.72
N LEU A 26 -17.26 -20.67 -13.98
CA LEU A 26 -16.85 -19.44 -13.30
C LEU A 26 -16.48 -18.32 -14.28
N LEU A 27 -15.73 -18.64 -15.34
CA LEU A 27 -15.43 -17.68 -16.39
C LEU A 27 -16.67 -17.32 -17.23
N LEU A 28 -17.60 -18.26 -17.45
CA LEU A 28 -18.87 -17.98 -18.11
C LEU A 28 -19.74 -16.99 -17.32
N ALA A 29 -19.59 -16.88 -16.00
CA ALA A 29 -20.30 -15.90 -15.19
C ALA A 29 -19.76 -14.46 -15.37
N LEU A 30 -18.54 -14.28 -15.87
CA LEU A 30 -17.94 -12.97 -16.14
C LEU A 30 -18.54 -12.31 -17.39
N SER A 31 -18.52 -10.98 -17.46
CA SER A 31 -18.84 -10.25 -18.70
C SER A 31 -17.76 -10.46 -19.77
N LYS A 32 -18.09 -10.19 -21.03
CA LYS A 32 -17.10 -10.27 -22.12
C LYS A 32 -15.94 -9.29 -21.88
N ASP A 33 -16.21 -8.11 -21.32
CA ASP A 33 -15.18 -7.13 -21.01
C ASP A 33 -14.23 -7.62 -19.92
N GLU A 34 -14.75 -8.26 -18.87
CA GLU A 34 -13.92 -8.88 -17.81
C GLU A 34 -13.03 -10.01 -18.36
N LEU A 35 -13.54 -10.83 -19.29
CA LEU A 35 -12.74 -11.85 -19.98
C LEU A 35 -11.68 -11.24 -20.90
N GLN A 36 -11.98 -10.09 -21.51
CA GLN A 36 -11.00 -9.33 -22.28
C GLN A 36 -9.94 -8.69 -21.37
N ASP A 37 -10.30 -8.25 -20.17
CA ASP A 37 -9.32 -7.76 -19.19
C ASP A 37 -8.31 -8.87 -18.84
N ILE A 38 -8.79 -10.10 -18.57
CA ILE A 38 -7.94 -11.28 -18.38
C ILE A 38 -7.06 -11.52 -19.60
N SER A 39 -7.63 -11.46 -20.80
CA SER A 39 -6.88 -11.65 -22.05
C SER A 39 -5.76 -10.62 -22.21
N ARG A 40 -6.02 -9.35 -21.88
CA ARG A 40 -5.03 -8.26 -21.95
C ARG A 40 -3.95 -8.42 -20.88
N HIS A 41 -4.29 -8.95 -19.70
CA HIS A 41 -3.32 -9.26 -18.65
C HIS A 41 -2.22 -10.19 -19.15
N TYR A 42 -2.57 -11.27 -19.83
CA TYR A 42 -1.60 -12.23 -20.37
C TYR A 42 -1.07 -11.87 -21.77
N GLY A 43 -1.50 -10.74 -22.34
CA GLY A 43 -1.07 -10.29 -23.66
C GLY A 43 -1.52 -11.21 -24.81
N PHE A 44 -2.62 -11.95 -24.64
CA PHE A 44 -3.16 -12.81 -25.69
C PHE A 44 -3.64 -11.97 -26.88
N ARG A 45 -3.15 -12.28 -28.08
CA ARG A 45 -3.44 -11.53 -29.31
C ARG A 45 -4.51 -12.21 -30.13
N ASN A 46 -5.21 -11.45 -30.96
CA ASN A 46 -6.17 -11.93 -31.97
C ASN A 46 -7.40 -12.69 -31.41
N ILE A 47 -7.75 -12.51 -30.14
CA ILE A 47 -8.91 -13.18 -29.52
C ILE A 47 -10.07 -12.22 -29.17
N SER A 48 -9.95 -10.93 -29.46
CA SER A 48 -10.98 -9.93 -29.14
C SER A 48 -12.29 -10.12 -29.93
N SER A 49 -12.19 -10.71 -31.13
CA SER A 49 -13.33 -11.03 -32.00
C SER A 49 -14.10 -12.28 -31.57
N LEU A 50 -13.54 -13.11 -30.69
CA LEU A 50 -14.20 -14.33 -30.22
C LEU A 50 -15.54 -14.02 -29.54
N LYS A 51 -16.51 -14.92 -29.71
CA LYS A 51 -17.74 -14.88 -28.92
C LYS A 51 -17.41 -15.29 -27.49
N LYS A 52 -18.26 -14.91 -26.53
CA LYS A 52 -18.00 -15.13 -25.10
C LYS A 52 -17.66 -16.58 -24.77
N LYS A 53 -18.43 -17.56 -25.30
CA LYS A 53 -18.17 -18.99 -25.06
C LYS A 53 -16.81 -19.44 -25.62
N ASP A 54 -16.50 -19.06 -26.86
CA ASP A 54 -15.22 -19.40 -27.50
C ASP A 54 -14.03 -18.76 -26.78
N LEU A 55 -14.20 -17.54 -26.28
CA LEU A 55 -13.20 -16.85 -25.46
C LEU A 55 -12.97 -17.56 -24.13
N VAL A 56 -14.03 -18.00 -23.45
CA VAL A 56 -13.91 -18.77 -22.21
C VAL A 56 -13.19 -20.09 -22.46
N HIS A 57 -13.58 -20.84 -23.50
CA HIS A 57 -12.93 -22.10 -23.86
C HIS A 57 -11.43 -21.92 -24.10
N TYR A 58 -11.05 -20.85 -24.81
CA TYR A 58 -9.65 -20.48 -25.01
C TYR A 58 -8.93 -20.19 -23.69
N LEU A 59 -9.53 -19.38 -22.82
CA LEU A 59 -8.92 -19.00 -21.53
C LEU A 59 -8.72 -20.20 -20.60
N VAL A 60 -9.70 -21.10 -20.49
CA VAL A 60 -9.60 -22.34 -19.69
C VAL A 60 -8.42 -23.20 -20.15
N GLN A 61 -8.15 -23.26 -21.45
CA GLN A 61 -7.03 -24.04 -21.99
C GLN A 61 -5.67 -23.34 -21.77
N GLN A 62 -5.62 -22.01 -21.87
CA GLN A 62 -4.34 -21.28 -21.87
C GLN A 62 -3.87 -20.88 -20.47
N LEU A 63 -4.77 -20.48 -19.57
CA LEU A 63 -4.41 -19.93 -18.26
C LEU A 63 -3.64 -20.91 -17.38
N PRO A 64 -4.00 -22.20 -17.27
CA PRO A 64 -3.21 -23.17 -16.50
C PRO A 64 -1.75 -23.24 -16.97
N CYS A 65 -1.51 -23.13 -18.28
CA CYS A 65 -0.16 -23.12 -18.85
C CYS A 65 0.61 -21.82 -18.59
N ARG A 66 -0.05 -20.74 -18.15
CA ARG A 66 0.57 -19.44 -17.88
C ARG A 66 0.83 -19.17 -16.40
N ILE A 67 0.24 -19.93 -15.48
CA ILE A 67 0.40 -19.73 -14.03
C ILE A 67 1.87 -19.65 -13.63
N THR A 68 2.71 -20.59 -14.06
CA THR A 68 4.13 -20.60 -13.67
C THR A 68 4.85 -19.32 -14.09
N GLN A 69 4.52 -18.77 -15.27
CA GLN A 69 5.11 -17.51 -15.75
C GLN A 69 4.58 -16.32 -14.93
N GLU A 70 3.28 -16.32 -14.61
CA GLU A 70 2.66 -15.27 -13.80
C GLU A 70 3.22 -15.23 -12.38
N LEU A 71 3.39 -16.39 -11.73
CA LEU A 71 3.97 -16.49 -10.38
C LEU A 71 5.43 -16.00 -10.35
N LYS A 72 6.20 -16.22 -11.43
CA LYS A 72 7.59 -15.72 -11.53
C LYS A 72 7.70 -14.20 -11.62
N LEU A 73 6.61 -13.50 -11.93
CA LEU A 73 6.52 -12.03 -11.98
C LEU A 73 5.98 -11.42 -10.67
N MET A 74 5.68 -12.26 -9.67
CA MET A 74 5.19 -11.82 -8.37
C MET A 74 6.34 -11.55 -7.40
N ASP A 75 6.09 -10.67 -6.44
CA ASP A 75 6.82 -10.60 -5.19
C ASP A 75 6.22 -11.56 -4.16
N GLU A 76 6.93 -11.76 -3.05
CA GLU A 76 6.53 -12.69 -1.99
C GLU A 76 5.15 -12.37 -1.42
N HIS A 77 4.78 -11.11 -1.27
CA HIS A 77 3.51 -10.73 -0.66
C HIS A 77 2.31 -11.11 -1.55
N ARG A 78 2.38 -10.83 -2.86
CA ARG A 78 1.37 -11.31 -3.82
C ARG A 78 1.29 -12.83 -3.89
N TYR A 79 2.43 -13.52 -3.83
CA TYR A 79 2.46 -14.99 -3.81
C TYR A 79 1.84 -15.56 -2.53
N LEU A 80 2.16 -14.99 -1.36
CA LEU A 80 1.60 -15.41 -0.08
C LEU A 80 0.09 -15.19 -0.02
N PHE A 81 -0.42 -14.12 -0.64
CA PHE A 81 -1.86 -13.92 -0.79
C PHE A 81 -2.51 -15.09 -1.55
N LEU A 82 -1.93 -15.51 -2.68
CA LEU A 82 -2.45 -16.66 -3.43
C LEU A 82 -2.32 -17.97 -2.67
N LYS A 83 -1.22 -18.15 -1.92
CA LYS A 83 -0.96 -19.34 -1.11
C LYS A 83 -2.07 -19.61 -0.09
N GLN A 84 -2.71 -18.56 0.43
CA GLN A 84 -3.85 -18.69 1.35
C GLN A 84 -4.92 -19.60 0.74
N PHE A 85 -5.25 -19.44 -0.55
CA PHE A 85 -6.28 -20.20 -1.26
C PHE A 85 -5.98 -21.69 -1.45
N VAL A 86 -4.76 -22.12 -1.15
CA VAL A 86 -4.26 -23.48 -1.44
C VAL A 86 -4.03 -24.30 -0.18
N SER A 87 -3.89 -23.65 0.98
CA SER A 87 -3.30 -24.25 2.18
C SER A 87 -4.24 -25.05 3.11
N GLU A 88 -5.51 -25.31 2.77
CA GLU A 88 -6.37 -26.26 3.50
C GLU A 88 -7.43 -26.90 2.57
N ASP A 89 -7.73 -28.19 2.77
CA ASP A 89 -8.68 -28.99 1.97
C ASP A 89 -9.97 -28.22 1.62
N ASN A 90 -10.20 -28.02 0.31
CA ASN A 90 -11.49 -27.61 -0.28
C ASN A 90 -12.15 -26.34 0.28
N LYS A 91 -11.41 -25.42 0.90
CA LYS A 91 -12.01 -24.17 1.38
C LYS A 91 -12.09 -23.11 0.28
N VAL A 92 -13.33 -22.82 -0.10
CA VAL A 92 -13.73 -21.49 -0.56
C VAL A 92 -13.28 -20.48 0.50
N PHE A 93 -12.47 -19.49 0.12
CA PHE A 93 -12.20 -18.39 1.03
C PHE A 93 -13.47 -17.55 1.17
N GLN A 94 -14.15 -17.73 2.31
CA GLN A 94 -15.03 -16.68 2.79
C GLN A 94 -14.16 -15.46 3.00
N ALA A 95 -14.22 -14.57 2.03
CA ALA A 95 -13.69 -13.25 2.18
C ALA A 95 -14.65 -12.61 3.18
N VAL A 96 -14.36 -12.75 4.48
CA VAL A 96 -14.85 -11.80 5.48
C VAL A 96 -14.11 -10.50 5.19
N LEU A 97 -14.51 -9.92 4.08
CA LEU A 97 -14.30 -8.55 3.72
C LEU A 97 -15.05 -7.81 4.81
N ALA A 98 -14.32 -7.38 5.83
CA ALA A 98 -14.80 -6.37 6.75
C ALA A 98 -15.46 -5.27 5.90
N ASP A 99 -16.44 -4.54 6.46
CA ASP A 99 -17.28 -3.58 5.74
C ASP A 99 -16.51 -2.51 4.91
N ASN A 100 -15.18 -2.44 5.04
CA ASN A 100 -14.23 -1.64 4.27
C ASN A 100 -13.25 -2.49 3.42
N TYR A 101 -13.73 -3.31 2.49
CA TYR A 101 -12.83 -4.03 1.59
C TYR A 101 -12.36 -3.18 0.40
N ASP A 102 -11.11 -3.37 0.00
CA ASP A 102 -10.55 -2.65 -1.14
C ASP A 102 -10.99 -3.27 -2.47
N HIS A 103 -11.90 -2.60 -3.17
CA HIS A 103 -12.32 -2.98 -4.52
C HIS A 103 -11.15 -3.05 -5.52
N LYS A 104 -10.07 -2.28 -5.32
CA LYS A 104 -8.90 -2.31 -6.21
C LYS A 104 -8.22 -3.67 -6.14
N LEU A 105 -8.01 -4.18 -4.93
CA LEU A 105 -7.44 -5.51 -4.69
C LEU A 105 -8.27 -6.61 -5.35
N VAL A 106 -9.60 -6.59 -5.15
CA VAL A 106 -10.50 -7.57 -5.78
C VAL A 106 -10.38 -7.48 -7.31
N ASN A 107 -10.45 -6.28 -7.87
CA ASN A 107 -10.35 -6.08 -9.33
C ASN A 107 -9.00 -6.53 -9.89
N TYR A 108 -7.89 -6.27 -9.21
CA TYR A 108 -6.56 -6.77 -9.59
C TYR A 108 -6.59 -8.28 -9.77
N TRP A 109 -7.07 -8.99 -8.75
CA TRP A 109 -7.10 -10.45 -8.79
C TRP A 109 -8.04 -11.00 -9.85
N ARG A 110 -9.24 -10.41 -10.04
CA ARG A 110 -10.15 -10.87 -11.10
C ARG A 110 -9.55 -10.68 -12.49
N LYS A 111 -8.78 -9.60 -12.70
CA LYS A 111 -8.07 -9.35 -13.97
C LYS A 111 -6.99 -10.39 -14.24
N THR A 112 -6.40 -11.00 -13.21
CA THR A 112 -5.45 -12.11 -13.41
C THR A 112 -6.16 -13.42 -13.77
N GLY A 113 -7.46 -13.55 -13.48
CA GLY A 113 -8.22 -14.79 -13.63
C GLY A 113 -7.84 -15.90 -12.63
N LEU A 114 -6.86 -15.67 -11.74
CA LEU A 114 -6.39 -16.64 -10.75
C LEU A 114 -7.33 -16.73 -9.53
N VAL A 115 -7.86 -15.59 -9.11
CA VAL A 115 -8.81 -15.49 -8.01
C VAL A 115 -10.04 -14.73 -8.50
N LEU A 116 -11.20 -15.32 -8.28
CA LEU A 116 -12.50 -14.80 -8.69
C LEU A 116 -13.31 -14.40 -7.46
N SER A 117 -14.41 -13.67 -7.69
CA SER A 117 -15.31 -13.19 -6.64
C SER A 117 -16.76 -13.58 -6.92
N GLY A 118 -17.54 -13.75 -5.85
CA GLY A 118 -18.97 -13.98 -5.94
C GLY A 118 -19.67 -13.87 -4.57
N SER A 119 -20.98 -14.04 -4.57
CA SER A 119 -21.81 -14.17 -3.36
C SER A 119 -22.22 -15.63 -3.21
N SER A 120 -22.01 -16.22 -2.04
CA SER A 120 -22.44 -17.58 -1.72
C SER A 120 -23.04 -17.58 -0.32
N GLN A 121 -24.28 -18.09 -0.19
CA GLN A 121 -25.03 -18.09 1.08
C GLN A 121 -25.15 -16.69 1.71
N GLY A 122 -25.30 -15.65 0.89
CA GLY A 122 -25.39 -14.25 1.34
C GLY A 122 -24.06 -13.63 1.80
N GLN A 123 -22.94 -14.32 1.59
CA GLN A 123 -21.60 -13.84 1.93
C GLN A 123 -20.76 -13.60 0.68
N LYS A 124 -20.00 -12.50 0.69
CA LYS A 124 -19.00 -12.19 -0.32
C LYS A 124 -17.82 -13.16 -0.17
N VAL A 125 -17.44 -13.82 -1.25
CA VAL A 125 -16.39 -14.85 -1.25
C VAL A 125 -15.37 -14.57 -2.35
N LEU A 126 -14.10 -14.83 -2.05
CA LEU A 126 -13.03 -14.92 -3.03
C LEU A 126 -12.60 -16.38 -3.13
N PHE A 127 -12.25 -16.86 -4.30
CA PHE A 127 -11.83 -18.25 -4.44
C PHE A 127 -10.91 -18.42 -5.64
N MET A 128 -10.00 -19.38 -5.52
CA MET A 128 -9.17 -19.87 -6.61
C MET A 128 -9.83 -21.15 -7.16
N PRO A 129 -10.03 -21.29 -8.48
CA PRO A 129 -10.50 -22.54 -9.08
C PRO A 129 -9.56 -23.71 -8.77
N SER A 130 -10.11 -24.90 -8.50
CA SER A 130 -9.31 -26.08 -8.10
C SER A 130 -8.26 -26.45 -9.14
N GLU A 131 -8.58 -26.28 -10.42
CA GLU A 131 -7.67 -26.52 -11.54
C GLU A 131 -6.41 -25.64 -11.48
N LEU A 132 -6.51 -24.45 -10.86
CA LEU A 132 -5.36 -23.55 -10.67
C LEU A 132 -4.64 -23.82 -9.34
N GLN A 133 -5.38 -24.27 -8.32
CA GLN A 133 -4.80 -24.69 -7.03
C GLN A 133 -3.84 -25.86 -7.22
N ASP A 134 -4.24 -26.87 -7.99
CA ASP A 134 -3.41 -28.05 -8.28
C ASP A 134 -2.07 -27.64 -8.91
N VAL A 135 -2.11 -26.73 -9.89
CA VAL A 135 -0.89 -26.19 -10.51
C VAL A 135 -0.03 -25.44 -9.49
N PHE A 136 -0.63 -24.64 -8.62
CA PHE A 136 0.09 -23.91 -7.57
C PHE A 136 0.78 -24.85 -6.58
N GLN A 137 0.11 -25.93 -6.14
CA GLN A 137 0.68 -26.92 -5.21
C GLN A 137 1.93 -27.59 -5.78
N THR A 138 1.94 -27.89 -7.09
CA THR A 138 3.13 -28.48 -7.73
C THR A 138 4.36 -27.55 -7.72
N LEU A 139 4.15 -26.24 -7.53
CA LEU A 139 5.19 -25.21 -7.56
C LEU A 139 5.62 -24.73 -6.18
N GLU A 140 4.95 -25.16 -5.10
CA GLU A 140 5.18 -24.63 -3.75
C GLU A 140 6.64 -24.77 -3.29
N HIS A 141 7.27 -25.90 -3.64
CA HIS A 141 8.66 -26.21 -3.26
C HIS A 141 9.68 -25.93 -4.37
N ASP A 142 9.30 -25.22 -5.44
CA ASP A 142 10.22 -24.84 -6.51
C ASP A 142 11.19 -23.75 -6.01
N ALA A 143 12.45 -24.15 -5.79
CA ALA A 143 13.50 -23.25 -5.31
C ALA A 143 13.79 -22.09 -6.29
N ALA A 144 13.64 -22.29 -7.59
CA ALA A 144 13.85 -21.24 -8.59
C ALA A 144 12.71 -20.22 -8.53
N LEU A 145 11.47 -20.65 -8.32
CA LEU A 145 10.35 -19.75 -8.07
C LEU A 145 10.58 -18.94 -6.79
N GLN A 146 10.91 -19.58 -5.67
CA GLN A 146 11.16 -18.89 -4.40
C GLN A 146 12.30 -17.86 -4.50
N SER A 147 13.35 -18.17 -5.25
CA SER A 147 14.43 -17.22 -5.54
C SER A 147 13.95 -16.02 -6.35
N LYS A 148 13.04 -16.21 -7.32
CA LYS A 148 12.46 -15.11 -8.11
C LYS A 148 11.54 -14.23 -7.28
N LEU A 149 10.71 -14.81 -6.42
CA LEU A 149 9.84 -14.05 -5.53
C LEU A 149 10.65 -13.08 -4.66
N LYS A 150 11.72 -13.56 -4.02
CA LYS A 150 12.64 -12.74 -3.20
C LYS A 150 13.32 -11.63 -4.00
N GLN A 151 13.80 -11.97 -5.20
CA GLN A 151 14.41 -10.99 -6.11
C GLN A 151 13.42 -9.89 -6.50
N ASN A 152 12.19 -10.25 -6.84
CA ASN A 152 11.15 -9.31 -7.23
C ASN A 152 10.71 -8.43 -6.04
N THR A 153 10.59 -9.01 -4.84
CA THR A 153 10.35 -8.25 -3.59
C THR A 153 11.43 -7.18 -3.41
N GLU A 154 12.70 -7.57 -3.55
CA GLU A 154 13.84 -6.67 -3.39
C GLU A 154 13.84 -5.57 -4.45
N TRP A 155 13.62 -5.92 -5.73
CA TRP A 155 13.58 -4.96 -6.82
C TRP A 155 12.45 -3.95 -6.69
N LEU A 156 11.25 -4.39 -6.30
CA LEU A 156 10.12 -3.50 -6.02
C LEU A 156 10.45 -2.58 -4.83
N GLY A 157 10.87 -3.14 -3.70
CA GLY A 157 11.19 -2.37 -2.50
C GLY A 157 12.27 -1.31 -2.73
N LEU A 158 13.35 -1.68 -3.43
CA LEU A 158 14.40 -0.72 -3.79
C LEU A 158 13.89 0.37 -4.73
N THR A 159 13.08 0.00 -5.73
CA THR A 159 12.52 0.98 -6.66
C THR A 159 11.59 1.95 -5.94
N TYR A 160 10.75 1.46 -5.03
CA TYR A 160 9.78 2.27 -4.29
C TYR A 160 10.52 3.21 -3.34
N GLY A 161 11.53 2.72 -2.63
CA GLY A 161 12.37 3.56 -1.77
C GLY A 161 13.19 4.60 -2.53
N MET A 162 13.66 4.26 -3.74
CA MET A 162 14.28 5.25 -4.62
C MET A 162 13.28 6.33 -5.03
N LEU A 163 12.07 5.95 -5.43
CA LEU A 163 11.04 6.92 -5.81
C LEU A 163 10.56 7.76 -4.62
N TYR A 164 10.54 7.21 -3.41
CA TYR A 164 10.28 7.98 -2.19
C TYR A 164 11.26 9.15 -2.04
N TYR A 165 12.57 8.90 -2.18
CA TYR A 165 13.60 9.92 -2.01
C TYR A 165 13.86 10.81 -3.23
N TYR A 166 13.62 10.29 -4.43
CA TYR A 166 13.96 10.99 -5.66
C TYR A 166 12.74 11.55 -6.39
N GLY A 167 11.53 11.16 -5.99
CA GLY A 167 10.27 11.59 -6.59
C GLY A 167 10.00 10.90 -7.92
N ALA A 168 10.85 11.10 -8.92
CA ALA A 168 10.71 10.49 -10.24
C ALA A 168 12.05 10.04 -10.83
N MET A 169 12.00 8.96 -11.62
CA MET A 169 13.17 8.39 -12.27
C MET A 169 12.85 7.74 -13.61
N GLY A 170 13.81 7.79 -14.53
CA GLY A 170 13.76 7.04 -15.78
C GLY A 170 14.10 5.56 -15.57
N HIS A 171 13.48 4.68 -16.35
CA HIS A 171 13.69 3.23 -16.25
C HIS A 171 15.17 2.81 -16.39
N MET A 172 15.95 3.45 -17.28
CA MET A 172 17.38 3.15 -17.42
C MET A 172 18.18 3.46 -16.15
N THR A 173 17.85 4.57 -15.48
CA THR A 173 18.48 4.97 -14.21
C THR A 173 18.12 3.99 -13.10
N ILE A 174 16.86 3.55 -13.04
CA ILE A 174 16.41 2.53 -12.07
C ILE A 174 17.19 1.23 -12.27
N LEU A 175 17.25 0.72 -13.50
CA LEU A 175 17.98 -0.52 -13.82
C LEU A 175 19.47 -0.43 -13.42
N SER A 176 20.12 0.69 -13.71
CA SER A 176 21.52 0.92 -13.33
C SER A 176 21.72 0.95 -11.82
N LYS A 177 20.79 1.56 -11.06
CA LYS A 177 20.87 1.58 -9.59
C LYS A 177 20.55 0.22 -8.98
N LEU A 178 19.63 -0.55 -9.55
CA LEU A 178 19.37 -1.92 -9.12
C LEU A 178 20.62 -2.80 -9.35
N GLU A 179 21.31 -2.64 -10.47
CA GLU A 179 22.59 -3.31 -10.73
C GLU A 179 23.64 -2.93 -9.69
N GLU A 180 23.78 -1.64 -9.35
CA GLU A 180 24.70 -1.15 -8.29
C GLU A 180 24.35 -1.73 -6.91
N LEU A 181 23.07 -1.78 -6.55
CA LEU A 181 22.60 -2.16 -5.21
C LEU A 181 22.49 -3.68 -5.00
N THR A 182 22.28 -4.43 -6.07
CA THR A 182 22.03 -5.88 -6.00
C THR A 182 23.11 -6.73 -6.67
N GLY A 183 23.99 -6.11 -7.46
CA GLY A 183 24.99 -6.79 -8.28
C GLY A 183 24.41 -7.46 -9.53
N VAL A 184 23.10 -7.35 -9.76
CA VAL A 184 22.40 -7.97 -10.90
C VAL A 184 21.56 -6.92 -11.61
N ARG A 185 21.81 -6.75 -12.91
CA ARG A 185 20.95 -5.92 -13.77
C ARG A 185 19.69 -6.69 -14.15
N PRO A 186 18.49 -6.17 -13.85
CA PRO A 186 17.25 -6.80 -14.30
C PRO A 186 17.12 -6.80 -15.83
N ASP A 187 16.49 -7.83 -16.40
CA ASP A 187 15.96 -7.74 -17.77
C ASP A 187 14.88 -6.66 -17.81
N TYR A 188 14.92 -5.81 -18.84
CA TYR A 188 14.01 -4.67 -18.92
C TYR A 188 12.55 -5.09 -19.07
N GLN A 189 12.23 -6.09 -19.90
CA GLN A 189 10.85 -6.49 -20.17
C GLN A 189 10.25 -7.21 -18.96
N GLU A 190 11.04 -8.09 -18.33
CA GLU A 190 10.66 -8.78 -17.11
C GLU A 190 10.43 -7.77 -15.97
N PHE A 191 11.41 -6.90 -15.69
CA PHE A 191 11.32 -5.90 -14.63
C PHE A 191 10.20 -4.88 -14.86
N HIS A 192 10.03 -4.42 -16.11
CA HIS A 192 8.92 -3.55 -16.47
C HIS A 192 7.57 -4.20 -16.13
N THR A 193 7.42 -5.50 -16.44
CA THR A 193 6.20 -6.24 -16.13
C THR A 193 6.02 -6.40 -14.62
N ILE A 194 7.06 -6.76 -13.88
CA ILE A 194 7.03 -6.85 -12.41
C ILE A 194 6.58 -5.53 -11.78
N LEU A 195 7.16 -4.42 -12.22
CA LEU A 195 6.86 -3.09 -11.70
C LEU A 195 5.45 -2.62 -12.08
N LEU A 196 4.98 -2.91 -13.30
CA LEU A 196 3.61 -2.64 -13.71
C LEU A 196 2.59 -3.44 -12.87
N ARG A 197 2.83 -4.74 -12.67
CA ARG A 197 1.94 -5.63 -11.92
C ARG A 197 1.94 -5.33 -10.43
N GLY A 198 3.10 -5.00 -9.86
CA GLY A 198 3.21 -4.49 -8.50
C GLY A 198 2.48 -3.16 -8.36
N GLY A 199 2.66 -2.24 -9.33
CA GLY A 199 1.96 -0.96 -9.37
C GLY A 199 0.44 -1.06 -9.39
N GLU A 200 -0.11 -1.98 -10.18
CA GLU A 200 -1.55 -2.25 -10.21
C GLU A 200 -2.09 -2.83 -8.90
N TYR A 201 -1.26 -3.58 -8.15
CA TYR A 201 -1.64 -4.20 -6.89
C TYR A 201 -1.52 -3.23 -5.70
N TYR A 202 -0.40 -2.50 -5.63
CA TYR A 202 -0.05 -1.58 -4.54
C TYR A 202 -0.55 -0.14 -4.77
N ASP A 203 -1.19 0.13 -5.92
CA ASP A 203 -1.63 1.47 -6.36
C ASP A 203 -0.48 2.50 -6.50
N ALA A 204 0.76 2.02 -6.56
CA ALA A 204 1.98 2.82 -6.69
C ALA A 204 3.16 1.93 -7.13
N PRO A 205 4.18 2.48 -7.82
CA PRO A 205 4.34 3.87 -8.28
C PRO A 205 3.52 4.18 -9.54
N ARG A 206 3.34 5.47 -9.82
CA ARG A 206 2.69 5.94 -11.05
C ARG A 206 3.67 5.91 -12.22
N ARG A 207 3.12 5.70 -13.41
CA ARG A 207 3.86 5.70 -14.67
C ARG A 207 3.31 6.80 -15.57
N ASP A 208 4.19 7.56 -16.22
CA ASP A 208 3.79 8.52 -17.24
C ASP A 208 3.81 7.91 -18.67
N SER A 209 3.34 8.67 -19.66
CA SER A 209 3.34 8.26 -21.07
C SER A 209 4.73 8.14 -21.69
N TYR A 210 5.78 8.64 -21.04
CA TYR A 210 7.14 8.73 -21.56
C TYR A 210 8.09 7.68 -20.95
N GLY A 211 7.59 6.81 -20.07
CA GLY A 211 8.37 5.70 -19.50
C GLY A 211 9.18 6.08 -18.26
N TYR A 212 8.78 7.13 -17.55
CA TYR A 212 9.25 7.45 -16.21
C TYR A 212 8.32 6.85 -15.15
N TRP A 213 8.92 6.52 -14.02
CA TRP A 213 8.23 6.10 -12.82
C TRP A 213 8.31 7.20 -11.78
N ALA A 214 7.21 7.44 -11.08
CA ALA A 214 7.11 8.50 -10.10
C ALA A 214 6.36 8.05 -8.85
N HIS A 215 6.78 8.58 -7.72
CA HIS A 215 6.05 8.49 -6.48
C HIS A 215 4.64 9.08 -6.64
N GLN A 216 3.67 8.49 -5.95
CA GLN A 216 2.25 8.85 -6.07
C GLN A 216 1.96 10.31 -5.71
N ASN A 217 2.82 10.91 -4.88
CA ASN A 217 2.70 12.28 -4.40
C ASN A 217 3.40 13.33 -5.28
N VAL A 218 3.99 12.96 -6.44
CA VAL A 218 4.62 13.94 -7.35
C VAL A 218 3.55 14.65 -8.19
N PRO A 219 3.24 15.94 -8.00
CA PRO A 219 2.14 16.57 -8.73
C PRO A 219 2.39 16.65 -10.25
N ASP A 220 3.61 17.02 -10.64
CA ASP A 220 4.04 17.20 -12.02
C ASP A 220 5.40 16.52 -12.24
N VAL A 221 5.35 15.36 -12.91
CA VAL A 221 6.54 14.54 -13.19
C VAL A 221 7.47 15.23 -14.19
N ASP A 222 6.93 15.90 -15.20
CA ASP A 222 7.71 16.55 -16.26
C ASP A 222 8.46 17.76 -15.72
N ALA A 223 7.81 18.59 -14.91
CA ALA A 223 8.43 19.71 -14.22
C ALA A 223 9.55 19.24 -13.28
N LEU A 224 9.30 18.18 -12.49
CA LEU A 224 10.30 17.63 -11.58
C LEU A 224 11.53 17.12 -12.34
N LEU A 225 11.32 16.34 -13.40
CA LEU A 225 12.42 15.82 -14.20
C LEU A 225 13.18 16.94 -14.91
N LYS A 226 12.51 18.03 -15.31
CA LYS A 226 13.17 19.22 -15.88
C LYS A 226 14.10 19.86 -14.85
N GLU A 227 13.66 20.04 -13.62
CA GLU A 227 14.48 20.56 -12.52
C GLU A 227 15.68 19.64 -12.22
N GLN A 228 15.46 18.32 -12.17
CA GLN A 228 16.56 17.37 -11.96
C GLN A 228 17.59 17.43 -13.10
N ARG A 229 17.14 17.55 -14.36
CA ARG A 229 18.03 17.64 -15.54
C ARG A 229 18.80 18.95 -15.62
N ALA A 230 18.23 20.05 -15.14
CA ALA A 230 18.91 21.34 -15.08
C ALA A 230 20.14 21.32 -14.15
N ARG A 231 20.17 20.41 -13.19
CA ARG A 231 21.28 20.20 -12.24
C ARG A 231 22.19 19.08 -12.74
N ILE A 232 22.95 19.34 -13.81
CA ILE A 232 23.77 18.32 -14.46
C ILE A 232 24.92 17.82 -13.57
N ASP A 233 25.47 18.68 -12.71
CA ASP A 233 26.62 18.37 -11.84
C ASP A 233 26.22 17.72 -10.50
N VAL A 234 24.92 17.52 -10.25
CA VAL A 234 24.42 16.90 -9.03
C VAL A 234 24.03 15.46 -9.35
N ASP A 235 24.72 14.48 -8.77
CA ASP A 235 24.31 13.08 -8.83
C ASP A 235 23.20 12.79 -7.81
N TYR A 236 22.46 11.70 -8.03
CA TYR A 236 21.52 11.18 -7.03
C TYR A 236 22.24 10.87 -5.71
N TYR A 237 21.63 11.26 -4.59
CA TYR A 237 22.16 10.95 -3.26
C TYR A 237 22.35 9.44 -3.10
N ARG A 238 23.44 9.00 -2.46
CA ARG A 238 23.74 7.56 -2.29
C ARG A 238 23.15 7.02 -0.99
N PHE A 239 21.98 6.41 -1.07
CA PHE A 239 21.38 5.69 0.05
C PHE A 239 21.90 4.26 0.16
N SER A 240 21.96 3.74 1.39
CA SER A 240 22.21 2.32 1.61
C SER A 240 21.01 1.49 1.14
N LYS A 241 21.29 0.26 0.69
CA LYS A 241 20.26 -0.72 0.31
C LYS A 241 19.18 -0.88 1.38
N SER A 242 19.58 -1.01 2.65
CA SER A 242 18.66 -1.15 3.78
C SER A 242 17.75 0.09 3.96
N LYS A 243 18.29 1.31 3.79
CA LYS A 243 17.49 2.53 3.90
C LYS A 243 16.44 2.61 2.78
N LEU A 244 16.80 2.22 1.56
CA LEU A 244 15.87 2.17 0.43
C LEU A 244 14.79 1.11 0.63
N LEU A 245 15.14 -0.11 1.09
CA LEU A 245 14.16 -1.16 1.36
C LEU A 245 13.14 -0.73 2.42
N LYS A 246 13.59 -0.05 3.49
CA LYS A 246 12.68 0.54 4.49
C LYS A 246 11.79 1.61 3.86
N ALA A 247 12.38 2.49 3.05
CA ALA A 247 11.64 3.57 2.39
C ALA A 247 10.62 3.11 1.34
N GLY A 248 10.80 1.90 0.80
CA GLY A 248 9.84 1.28 -0.11
C GLY A 248 8.67 0.59 0.58
N ALA A 249 8.67 0.49 1.91
CA ALA A 249 7.56 -0.08 2.66
C ALA A 249 6.32 0.82 2.61
N PRO A 250 5.10 0.26 2.61
CA PRO A 250 3.88 1.02 2.86
C PRO A 250 3.99 1.77 4.19
N ASP A 251 3.37 2.95 4.24
CA ASP A 251 3.33 3.82 5.42
C ASP A 251 4.70 4.23 5.98
N TYR A 252 5.78 4.02 5.21
CA TYR A 252 7.10 4.47 5.61
C TYR A 252 7.11 5.99 5.80
N PHE A 253 7.68 6.39 6.92
CA PHE A 253 7.86 7.77 7.28
C PHE A 253 9.30 8.01 7.73
N ASP A 254 9.99 8.97 7.09
CA ASP A 254 11.37 9.30 7.42
C ASP A 254 11.42 10.26 8.61
N ASP A 255 11.45 9.69 9.81
CA ASP A 255 11.51 10.42 11.07
C ASP A 255 12.91 11.01 11.32
N THR A 256 13.17 12.15 10.67
CA THR A 256 14.46 12.86 10.75
C THR A 256 14.51 13.83 11.94
N PRO A 257 15.70 14.18 12.45
CA PRO A 257 15.83 15.22 13.48
C PRO A 257 15.22 16.58 13.06
N ALA A 258 15.25 16.88 11.76
CA ALA A 258 14.60 18.08 11.22
C ALA A 258 13.08 18.02 11.36
N PHE A 259 12.48 16.87 11.04
CA PHE A 259 11.05 16.63 11.19
C PHE A 259 10.63 16.69 12.67
N GLN A 260 11.34 15.97 13.55
CA GLN A 260 11.07 15.95 14.99
C GLN A 260 11.11 17.36 15.58
N ARG A 261 12.08 18.19 15.19
CA ARG A 261 12.17 19.57 15.66
C ARG A 261 10.96 20.42 15.25
N LEU A 262 10.46 20.26 14.03
CA LEU A 262 9.27 20.98 13.56
C LEU A 262 8.00 20.47 14.27
N HIS A 263 7.86 19.15 14.38
CA HIS A 263 6.82 18.49 15.14
C HIS A 263 6.75 18.99 16.59
N ASP A 264 7.88 18.95 17.31
CA ASP A 264 7.96 19.35 18.71
C ASP A 264 7.66 20.84 18.89
N TYR A 265 8.03 21.67 17.89
CA TYR A 265 7.67 23.08 17.87
C TYR A 265 6.15 23.27 17.81
N PHE A 266 5.46 22.52 16.93
CA PHE A 266 3.99 22.55 16.84
C PHE A 266 3.32 22.05 18.12
N SER A 267 3.76 20.91 18.65
CA SER A 267 3.21 20.34 19.89
C SER A 267 3.40 21.28 21.09
N THR A 268 4.57 21.93 21.21
CA THR A 268 4.90 22.74 22.40
C THR A 268 4.33 24.16 22.30
N HIS A 269 4.51 24.85 21.17
CA HIS A 269 4.17 26.26 21.03
C HIS A 269 2.72 26.50 20.61
N TYR A 270 2.10 25.53 19.92
CA TYR A 270 0.70 25.61 19.49
C TYR A 270 -0.22 24.63 20.23
N GLN A 271 0.31 23.88 21.21
CA GLN A 271 -0.45 22.95 22.05
C GLN A 271 -1.23 21.89 21.24
N MET A 272 -0.69 21.54 20.07
CA MET A 272 -1.27 20.51 19.21
C MET A 272 -1.12 19.14 19.83
N THR A 273 -2.07 18.24 19.55
CA THR A 273 -1.89 16.82 19.85
C THR A 273 -0.78 16.23 18.99
N GLU A 274 -0.18 15.12 19.44
CA GLU A 274 0.82 14.36 18.67
C GLU A 274 0.38 14.12 17.21
N LYS A 275 -0.90 13.76 17.02
CA LYS A 275 -1.43 13.49 15.69
C LYS A 275 -1.51 14.77 14.85
N GLU A 276 -2.05 15.86 15.39
CA GLU A 276 -2.18 17.13 14.67
C GLU A 276 -0.82 17.72 14.29
N ALA A 277 0.14 17.71 15.23
CA ALA A 277 1.49 18.19 14.98
C ALA A 277 2.20 17.34 13.91
N LYS A 278 2.04 16.01 13.97
CA LYS A 278 2.63 15.09 13.00
C LYS A 278 2.00 15.26 11.62
N ASP A 279 0.68 15.36 11.54
CA ASP A 279 -0.04 15.56 10.28
C ASP A 279 0.39 16.90 9.63
N LEU A 280 0.45 18.00 10.41
CA LEU A 280 0.89 19.31 9.90
C LEU A 280 2.36 19.32 9.49
N ALA A 281 3.25 18.70 10.26
CA ALA A 281 4.66 18.57 9.89
C ALA A 281 4.83 17.72 8.63
N ALA A 282 4.01 16.67 8.45
CA ALA A 282 4.02 15.84 7.24
C ALA A 282 3.53 16.62 6.01
N GLU A 283 2.53 17.49 6.16
CA GLU A 283 2.12 18.43 5.11
C GLU A 283 3.25 19.40 4.75
N CYS A 284 3.97 19.93 5.74
CA CYS A 284 5.16 20.74 5.50
C CYS A 284 6.25 19.95 4.75
N GLN A 285 6.51 18.69 5.13
CA GLN A 285 7.47 17.83 4.43
C GLN A 285 7.07 17.59 2.98
N HIS A 286 5.78 17.36 2.73
CA HIS A 286 5.24 17.19 1.38
C HIS A 286 5.49 18.44 0.51
N ILE A 287 5.38 19.65 1.08
CA ILE A 287 5.75 20.89 0.40
C ILE A 287 7.25 20.92 0.07
N VAL A 288 8.12 20.56 1.02
CA VAL A 288 9.58 20.58 0.83
C VAL A 288 10.05 19.57 -0.23
N ASN A 289 9.44 18.38 -0.29
CA ASN A 289 9.86 17.37 -1.25
C ASN A 289 9.61 17.81 -2.70
N GLN A 290 8.63 18.69 -2.93
CA GLN A 290 8.22 19.21 -4.23
C GLN A 290 9.09 20.40 -4.69
N ILE A 291 8.76 20.92 -5.88
CA ILE A 291 9.40 22.11 -6.46
C ILE A 291 8.72 23.36 -5.90
N ASN A 292 9.02 23.69 -4.64
CA ASN A 292 8.49 24.87 -3.95
C ASN A 292 9.63 25.75 -3.42
N GLU A 293 9.25 26.91 -2.90
CA GLU A 293 10.11 27.79 -2.10
C GLU A 293 9.72 27.69 -0.62
N PRO A 294 10.61 28.05 0.33
CA PRO A 294 10.30 28.04 1.77
C PRO A 294 9.03 28.82 2.14
N SER A 295 8.69 29.86 1.39
CA SER A 295 7.49 30.68 1.60
C SER A 295 6.19 29.86 1.50
N ALA A 296 6.16 28.78 0.72
CA ALA A 296 4.98 27.93 0.57
C ALA A 296 4.58 27.25 1.90
N ILE A 297 5.56 26.96 2.77
CA ILE A 297 5.27 26.45 4.13
C ILE A 297 4.54 27.52 4.94
N PHE A 298 4.97 28.78 4.87
CA PHE A 298 4.28 29.86 5.55
C PHE A 298 2.87 30.08 5.02
N ASP A 299 2.65 29.90 3.72
CA ASP A 299 1.32 30.04 3.13
C ASP A 299 0.37 28.94 3.61
N LEU A 300 0.84 27.70 3.77
CA LEU A 300 0.10 26.66 4.49
C LEU A 300 -0.21 27.10 5.92
N LEU A 301 0.83 27.46 6.69
CA LEU A 301 0.69 27.74 8.12
C LEU A 301 -0.24 28.93 8.40
N LYS A 302 -0.24 29.98 7.57
CA LYS A 302 -1.19 31.11 7.70
C LYS A 302 -2.65 30.69 7.65
N THR A 303 -2.96 29.58 6.99
CA THR A 303 -4.33 29.05 6.89
C THR A 303 -4.68 28.05 7.98
N THR A 304 -3.69 27.58 8.73
CA THR A 304 -3.84 26.47 9.68
C THR A 304 -3.65 26.90 11.14
N ILE A 305 -2.80 27.90 11.41
CA ILE A 305 -2.46 28.35 12.77
C ILE A 305 -2.52 29.87 12.91
N GLU A 306 -2.78 30.34 14.12
CA GLU A 306 -2.74 31.77 14.46
C GLU A 306 -1.34 32.20 14.90
N PHE A 307 -0.85 33.32 14.39
CA PHE A 307 0.43 33.90 14.83
C PHE A 307 0.20 34.93 15.93
N PRO A 308 0.62 34.66 17.19
CA PRO A 308 0.32 35.55 18.31
C PRO A 308 1.06 36.89 18.24
N ASN A 309 2.30 36.92 17.71
CA ASN A 309 3.10 38.14 17.60
C ASN A 309 4.25 37.97 16.57
N VAL A 310 5.01 39.05 16.34
CA VAL A 310 6.12 39.07 15.38
C VAL A 310 7.30 38.19 15.83
N GLU A 311 7.55 38.08 17.14
CA GLU A 311 8.64 37.28 17.69
C GLU A 311 8.41 35.77 17.45
N SER A 312 7.18 35.29 17.60
CA SER A 312 6.83 33.89 17.31
C SER A 312 6.96 33.54 15.84
N VAL A 313 6.68 34.50 14.94
CA VAL A 313 6.92 34.34 13.50
C VAL A 313 8.41 34.22 13.20
N GLN A 314 9.26 35.00 13.86
CA GLN A 314 10.71 34.92 13.69
C GLN A 314 11.28 33.58 14.17
N HIS A 315 10.86 33.10 15.35
CA HIS A 315 11.29 31.80 15.86
C HIS A 315 10.82 30.64 14.97
N LEU A 316 9.57 30.70 14.50
CA LEU A 316 9.04 29.73 13.56
C LEU A 316 9.82 29.76 12.24
N ALA A 317 10.23 30.93 11.76
CA ALA A 317 11.05 31.05 10.56
C ALA A 317 12.39 30.31 10.70
N ASP A 318 13.06 30.43 11.84
CA ASP A 318 14.32 29.73 12.08
C ASP A 318 14.11 28.19 12.09
N VAL A 319 13.01 27.72 12.68
CA VAL A 319 12.65 26.30 12.68
C VAL A 319 12.32 25.80 11.27
N ILE A 320 11.54 26.57 10.49
CA ILE A 320 11.20 26.25 9.10
C ILE A 320 12.44 26.23 8.22
N MET A 321 13.34 27.20 8.35
CA MET A 321 14.57 27.24 7.54
C MET A 321 15.51 26.09 7.89
N PHE A 322 15.60 25.71 9.17
CA PHE A 322 16.33 24.50 9.55
C PHE A 322 15.69 23.25 8.95
N PHE A 323 14.36 23.13 9.04
CA PHE A 323 13.61 22.02 8.46
C PHE A 323 13.80 21.92 6.95
N TRP A 324 13.64 23.02 6.22
CA TRP A 324 13.83 23.12 4.78
C TRP A 324 15.23 22.66 4.36
N ASN A 325 16.27 23.21 5.00
CA ASN A 325 17.66 22.96 4.62
C ASN A 325 18.11 21.53 4.95
N ASN A 326 17.46 20.85 5.90
CA ASN A 326 17.82 19.50 6.33
C ASN A 326 16.81 18.43 5.87
N THR A 327 15.82 18.80 5.06
CA THR A 327 14.87 17.87 4.45
C THR A 327 15.24 17.64 2.99
N ARG A 328 15.16 16.39 2.55
CA ARG A 328 15.54 15.97 1.21
C ARG A 328 14.53 16.44 0.17
N GLN A 329 15.00 16.89 -0.98
CA GLN A 329 14.15 17.43 -2.04
C GLN A 329 14.27 16.60 -3.32
N TRP A 330 13.15 16.35 -3.99
CA TRP A 330 13.15 15.58 -5.23
C TRP A 330 13.88 16.31 -6.36
N ALA A 331 13.74 17.64 -6.45
CA ALA A 331 14.46 18.46 -7.42
C ALA A 331 15.99 18.38 -7.25
N LEU A 332 16.44 18.13 -6.02
CA LEU A 332 17.85 17.93 -5.65
C LEU A 332 18.26 16.46 -5.68
N LYS A 333 17.53 15.59 -6.41
CA LYS A 333 17.86 14.16 -6.58
C LYS A 333 18.09 13.44 -5.25
N GLY A 334 17.28 13.79 -4.24
CA GLY A 334 17.29 13.20 -2.91
C GLY A 334 18.29 13.82 -1.93
N HIS A 335 19.04 14.85 -2.31
CA HIS A 335 19.84 15.65 -1.37
C HIS A 335 18.97 16.66 -0.61
N SER A 336 19.43 17.10 0.56
CA SER A 336 18.93 18.32 1.19
C SER A 336 19.73 19.55 0.74
N PRO A 337 19.19 20.78 0.84
CA PRO A 337 19.95 21.99 0.52
C PRO A 337 21.26 22.11 1.32
N ALA A 338 21.27 21.73 2.60
CA ALA A 338 22.47 21.78 3.45
C ALA A 338 23.58 20.82 2.97
N GLU A 339 23.22 19.65 2.46
CA GLU A 339 24.19 18.68 1.90
C GLU A 339 24.90 19.23 0.65
N LEU A 340 24.21 20.02 -0.17
CA LEU A 340 24.79 20.65 -1.36
C LEU A 340 25.53 21.96 -1.06
N GLY A 341 25.04 22.74 -0.09
CA GLY A 341 25.61 24.04 0.27
C GLY A 341 26.93 23.98 1.04
N THR A 342 27.26 22.85 1.68
CA THR A 342 28.44 22.71 2.55
C THR A 342 29.64 22.02 1.88
N GLY A 343 29.51 21.51 0.65
CA GLY A 343 30.60 20.80 -0.04
C GLY A 343 31.05 19.49 0.65
N ALA A 344 30.40 19.09 1.75
CA ALA A 344 30.71 17.89 2.51
C ALA A 344 29.72 16.78 2.13
N ASN A 345 30.22 15.75 1.45
CA ASN A 345 29.48 14.55 1.11
C ASN A 345 29.48 13.61 2.35
N PRO A 346 28.43 13.56 3.20
CA PRO A 346 28.48 12.84 4.47
C PRO A 346 28.37 11.31 4.30
N GLY A 347 28.10 10.84 3.07
CA GLY A 347 27.90 9.43 2.72
C GLY A 347 29.16 8.55 2.75
N LEU A 348 30.33 9.10 3.13
CA LEU A 348 31.58 8.37 3.28
C LEU A 348 32.12 8.53 4.71
N SER A 349 31.39 7.99 5.69
CA SER A 349 31.94 7.75 7.03
C SER A 349 31.60 6.33 7.51
N SER A 350 32.64 5.51 7.58
CA SER A 350 32.79 4.21 8.25
C SER A 350 31.78 3.09 7.94
N GLN A 351 32.27 2.05 7.25
CA GLN A 351 31.71 0.70 7.34
C GLN A 351 31.69 0.23 8.81
N PRO A 352 30.60 -0.34 9.33
CA PRO A 352 30.69 -1.25 10.47
C PRO A 352 31.13 -2.64 9.98
N LYS A 353 32.25 -3.10 10.53
CA LYS A 353 32.72 -4.49 10.44
C LYS A 353 31.64 -5.43 11.00
N ASN A 354 31.33 -6.48 10.23
CA ASN A 354 30.70 -7.73 10.65
C ASN A 354 29.66 -7.64 11.77
N LEU A 355 28.41 -7.33 11.41
CA LEU A 355 27.26 -7.71 12.21
C LEU A 355 26.60 -8.91 11.53
N HIS A 356 26.62 -10.06 12.20
CA HIS A 356 25.86 -11.23 11.77
C HIS A 356 24.38 -10.88 11.90
N ILE A 357 23.69 -10.68 10.78
CA ILE A 357 22.26 -10.37 10.74
C ILE A 357 21.51 -11.72 10.69
N PRO A 358 20.63 -12.04 11.66
CA PRO A 358 19.64 -13.09 11.47
C PRO A 358 18.64 -12.60 10.42
N PHE A 359 18.31 -13.46 9.44
CA PHE A 359 17.17 -13.24 8.56
C PHE A 359 15.89 -13.24 9.40
N ASP A 360 15.45 -12.06 9.87
CA ASP A 360 14.07 -11.87 10.32
C ASP A 360 13.19 -11.64 9.10
N THR A 361 12.16 -12.48 8.99
CA THR A 361 11.20 -12.59 7.87
C THR A 361 10.12 -11.51 7.86
N ASP A 362 10.38 -10.35 8.45
CA ASP A 362 9.42 -9.24 8.45
C ASP A 362 9.50 -8.49 7.11
N LEU A 363 8.80 -9.04 6.12
CA LEU A 363 8.58 -8.40 4.82
C LEU A 363 7.86 -7.06 5.01
N PRO A 364 8.28 -5.99 4.31
CA PRO A 364 7.78 -4.63 4.54
C PRO A 364 6.33 -4.39 4.10
N PHE A 365 5.66 -5.33 3.43
CA PHE A 365 4.28 -5.15 2.98
C PHE A 365 3.32 -5.87 3.95
N ALA A 366 2.68 -5.11 4.83
CA ALA A 366 1.66 -5.65 5.72
C ALA A 366 0.50 -6.25 4.92
N THR A 367 0.19 -7.53 5.15
CA THR A 367 -1.01 -8.17 4.60
C THR A 367 -2.26 -7.48 5.13
N PRO A 368 -3.27 -7.17 4.28
CA PRO A 368 -4.61 -6.90 4.77
C PRO A 368 -5.06 -8.11 5.60
N ALA A 369 -5.45 -7.88 6.85
CA ALA A 369 -5.84 -8.95 7.76
C ALA A 369 -7.12 -9.64 7.27
N VAL A 370 -6.99 -10.75 6.53
CA VAL A 370 -8.10 -11.65 6.20
C VAL A 370 -8.12 -12.77 7.24
N ARG A 371 -9.21 -12.84 8.02
CA ARG A 371 -9.38 -13.87 9.06
C ARG A 371 -10.01 -15.13 8.46
N PRO A 372 -9.52 -16.35 8.77
CA PRO A 372 -10.17 -17.57 8.34
C PRO A 372 -11.53 -17.77 9.01
N ALA A 373 -12.50 -18.27 8.25
CA ALA A 373 -13.81 -18.65 8.77
C ALA A 373 -13.70 -19.88 9.70
N PRO A 374 -14.46 -19.93 10.81
CA PRO A 374 -14.46 -21.09 11.69
C PRO A 374 -15.16 -22.27 11.02
N SER A 375 -14.46 -23.41 10.95
CA SER A 375 -14.98 -24.71 10.52
C SER A 375 -16.08 -25.18 11.48
N GLY A 376 -17.19 -25.71 10.93
CA GLY A 376 -18.40 -26.01 11.68
C GLY A 376 -18.24 -26.97 12.86
N GLN A 377 -18.92 -26.64 13.96
CA GLN A 377 -19.37 -27.60 14.96
C GLN A 377 -20.84 -27.34 15.32
N THR A 378 -21.53 -28.46 15.47
CA THR A 378 -22.94 -28.69 15.74
C THR A 378 -23.48 -27.99 16.99
N LEU A 379 -24.77 -27.64 16.92
CA LEU A 379 -25.63 -27.11 17.98
C LEU A 379 -25.43 -27.81 19.34
N GLY A 380 -25.04 -27.00 20.34
CA GLY A 380 -25.05 -27.37 21.76
C GLY A 380 -25.23 -26.11 22.61
N SER A 381 -26.40 -25.97 23.22
CA SER A 381 -26.80 -24.87 24.11
C SER A 381 -25.79 -24.60 25.22
N SER A 382 -25.24 -23.39 25.29
CA SER A 382 -24.70 -22.83 26.53
C SER A 382 -24.79 -21.29 26.51
N HIS A 383 -25.44 -20.74 27.53
CA HIS A 383 -25.58 -19.30 27.76
C HIS A 383 -24.22 -18.65 28.03
N SER A 384 -23.65 -17.93 27.06
CA SER A 384 -22.55 -17.00 27.30
C SER A 384 -23.09 -15.62 27.68
N LYS A 385 -22.89 -15.22 28.95
CA LYS A 385 -23.18 -13.87 29.46
C LYS A 385 -22.49 -12.82 28.58
N SER A 386 -23.28 -11.92 27.99
CA SER A 386 -22.77 -10.70 27.39
C SER A 386 -22.13 -9.83 28.47
N SER A 387 -20.84 -9.54 28.32
CA SER A 387 -20.16 -8.53 29.13
C SER A 387 -20.64 -7.16 28.67
N ASN A 388 -21.57 -6.56 29.42
CA ASN A 388 -22.00 -5.18 29.17
C ASN A 388 -20.78 -4.23 29.23
N PRO A 389 -20.67 -3.25 28.32
CA PRO A 389 -19.61 -2.25 28.35
C PRO A 389 -19.64 -1.50 29.70
N THR A 390 -18.47 -1.32 30.31
CA THR A 390 -18.34 -0.60 31.58
C THR A 390 -18.37 0.90 31.31
N VAL A 391 -19.43 1.57 31.74
CA VAL A 391 -19.57 3.03 31.62
C VAL A 391 -19.04 3.68 32.88
N ILE A 392 -18.15 4.66 32.72
CA ILE A 392 -17.49 5.39 33.81
C ILE A 392 -17.91 6.86 33.73
N ASP A 393 -18.25 7.45 34.88
CA ASP A 393 -18.53 8.87 34.99
C ASP A 393 -17.24 9.68 34.79
N LEU A 394 -17.23 10.64 33.86
CA LEU A 394 -16.04 11.41 33.53
C LEU A 394 -15.62 12.40 34.63
N LYS A 395 -16.53 12.79 35.54
CA LYS A 395 -16.25 13.73 36.63
C LYS A 395 -15.75 13.01 37.89
N THR A 396 -16.34 11.87 38.24
CA THR A 396 -15.99 11.12 39.45
C THR A 396 -15.04 9.95 39.19
N ARG A 397 -14.85 9.56 37.92
CA ARG A 397 -14.11 8.37 37.48
C ARG A 397 -14.62 7.06 38.09
N GLN A 398 -15.86 7.04 38.56
CA GLN A 398 -16.50 5.85 39.12
C GLN A 398 -17.39 5.15 38.08
N LYS A 399 -17.50 3.83 38.22
CA LYS A 399 -18.36 3.01 37.38
C LYS A 399 -19.83 3.33 37.65
N ILE A 400 -20.57 3.68 36.59
CA ILE A 400 -22.00 3.96 36.67
C ILE A 400 -22.77 2.65 36.55
N GLY A 401 -23.47 2.28 37.61
CA GLY A 401 -24.41 1.17 37.61
C GLY A 401 -25.69 1.50 36.83
N ARG A 402 -26.31 0.49 36.21
CA ARG A 402 -27.57 0.65 35.45
C ARG A 402 -28.71 1.32 36.24
N ASN A 403 -28.71 1.24 37.57
CA ASN A 403 -29.73 1.85 38.43
C ASN A 403 -29.33 3.20 39.03
N ASP A 404 -28.12 3.68 38.79
CA ASP A 404 -27.61 4.95 39.34
C ASP A 404 -28.19 6.15 38.59
N PRO A 405 -28.20 7.36 39.18
CA PRO A 405 -28.60 8.58 38.49
C PRO A 405 -27.80 8.80 37.20
N CYS A 406 -28.49 9.18 36.12
CA CYS A 406 -27.84 9.38 34.83
C CYS A 406 -26.94 10.63 34.84
N PRO A 407 -25.67 10.54 34.38
CA PRO A 407 -24.71 11.64 34.44
C PRO A 407 -25.06 12.82 33.51
N CYS A 408 -26.03 12.66 32.60
CA CYS A 408 -26.55 13.75 31.78
C CYS A 408 -27.44 14.74 32.54
N GLY A 409 -27.68 14.52 33.84
CA GLY A 409 -28.46 15.43 34.69
C GLY A 409 -29.97 15.30 34.54
N SER A 410 -30.47 14.26 33.86
CA SER A 410 -31.91 14.08 33.60
C SER A 410 -32.75 13.67 34.82
N GLY A 411 -32.13 13.35 35.96
CA GLY A 411 -32.81 12.82 37.15
C GLY A 411 -33.33 11.39 37.02
N LYS A 412 -33.18 10.74 35.86
CA LYS A 412 -33.59 9.34 35.60
C LYS A 412 -32.45 8.36 35.92
N LYS A 413 -32.79 7.08 36.15
CA LYS A 413 -31.78 6.00 36.26
C LYS A 413 -31.08 5.78 34.92
N PHE A 414 -29.79 5.43 34.93
CA PHE A 414 -28.96 5.27 33.73
C PHE A 414 -29.61 4.36 32.67
N LYS A 415 -30.16 3.21 33.06
CA LYS A 415 -30.86 2.27 32.14
C LYS A 415 -32.14 2.80 31.47
N HIS A 416 -32.72 3.89 31.98
CA HIS A 416 -33.92 4.53 31.43
C HIS A 416 -33.61 5.88 30.77
N CYS A 417 -32.33 6.15 30.52
CA CYS A 417 -31.85 7.36 29.87
C CYS A 417 -30.72 7.00 28.91
N CYS A 418 -29.48 7.47 29.13
CA CYS A 418 -28.35 7.25 28.22
C CYS A 418 -27.94 5.77 28.06
N GLY A 419 -28.33 4.89 28.98
CA GLY A 419 -28.07 3.44 28.91
C GLY A 419 -29.26 2.60 28.43
N GLY A 420 -30.31 3.24 27.90
CA GLY A 420 -31.46 2.57 27.31
C GLY A 420 -31.31 2.44 25.78
N LEU A 421 -30.66 1.37 25.34
CA LEU A 421 -30.84 0.76 24.02
C LEU A 421 -31.62 -0.54 24.20
#